data_AF-A0A6P1B8I4-F1
#
_entry.id   AF-A0A6P1B8I4-F1
#
_cell.length_a   1.000
_cell.length_b   1.000
_cell.length_c   1.000
_cell.angle_alpha   90.00
_cell.angle_beta   90.00
_cell.angle_gamma   90.00
#
_symmetry.space_group_name_H-M   'P 1'
#
loop_
_entity.id
_entity.type
_entity.pdbx_description
1 polymer ?
#
loop_
_entity_poly.entity_id
_entity_poly.type
_entity_poly.pdbx_seq_one_letter_code
_entity_poly.pdbx_strand_id
1 'polypeptide(L)'
;MNMLVSSAALTAGSTVVAAVPAATRAHPALRAMPFDPIFAAIEAHQRACVNLERHLSYQGDLESEIPREKRQSSYNVWDGLTIVASDDPRWMAAERRTQELSGAEDDATLDLVQIAPTTLAGVAALMKHVADCEKKGTEWPTYDEDGCDMTFDNLLHRNIADLFSSVVG
;
A
#
# COMPACT_ATOMS: atom_id res chain seq x y z
N MET A 1 25.94 -20.05 40.96
CA MET A 1 25.46 -21.37 41.41
C MET A 1 24.02 -21.18 41.90
N ASN A 2 23.07 -21.73 41.13
CA ASN A 2 21.62 -21.86 41.32
C ASN A 2 20.81 -20.69 41.94
N MET A 3 20.12 -19.91 41.10
CA MET A 3 18.83 -19.32 41.46
C MET A 3 17.71 -20.24 40.97
N LEU A 4 16.95 -20.78 41.92
CA LEU A 4 15.62 -21.31 41.69
C LEU A 4 14.67 -20.11 41.57
N VAL A 5 13.92 -20.02 40.47
CA VAL A 5 12.80 -19.07 40.35
C VAL A 5 11.54 -19.87 40.01
N SER A 6 10.52 -19.63 40.84
CA SER A 6 9.23 -20.30 40.91
C SER A 6 8.43 -20.29 39.61
N SER A 7 7.76 -21.41 39.35
CA SER A 7 6.72 -21.57 38.34
C SER A 7 5.49 -20.72 38.69
N ALA A 8 5.05 -19.86 37.77
CA ALA A 8 3.73 -19.26 37.78
C ALA A 8 2.95 -19.76 36.56
N ALA A 9 1.75 -20.28 36.82
CA ALA A 9 0.86 -20.88 35.85
C ALA A 9 0.39 -19.87 34.79
N LEU A 10 0.54 -20.23 33.52
CA LEU A 10 -0.09 -19.53 32.39
C LEU A 10 -1.53 -20.04 32.25
N THR A 11 -2.47 -19.25 32.76
CA THR A 11 -3.90 -19.43 32.53
C THR A 11 -4.23 -19.06 31.09
N ALA A 12 -4.92 -19.96 30.40
CA ALA A 12 -5.40 -19.82 29.03
C ALA A 12 -6.24 -18.55 28.84
N GLY A 13 -5.84 -17.71 27.89
CA GLY A 13 -6.64 -16.61 27.36
C GLY A 13 -6.86 -16.85 25.88
N SER A 14 -7.98 -17.49 25.53
CA SER A 14 -8.43 -17.70 24.16
C SER A 14 -8.81 -16.35 23.56
N THR A 15 -7.97 -15.79 22.68
CA THR A 15 -8.38 -14.68 21.82
C THR A 15 -8.95 -15.27 20.54
N VAL A 16 -10.28 -15.18 20.43
CA VAL A 16 -11.03 -15.38 19.19
C VAL A 16 -10.36 -14.60 18.06
N VAL A 17 -9.87 -15.31 17.05
CA VAL A 17 -9.50 -14.71 15.77
C VAL A 17 -10.82 -14.25 15.16
N ALA A 18 -11.06 -12.94 15.17
CA ALA A 18 -12.14 -12.36 14.41
C ALA A 18 -11.85 -12.65 12.93
N ALA A 19 -12.58 -13.60 12.35
CA ALA A 19 -12.59 -13.81 10.92
C ALA A 19 -12.95 -12.48 10.26
N VAL A 20 -12.00 -11.89 9.54
CA VAL A 20 -12.29 -10.79 8.61
C VAL A 20 -13.23 -11.40 7.58
N PRO A 21 -14.49 -10.96 7.46
CA PRO A 21 -15.34 -11.46 6.40
C PRO A 21 -14.68 -11.04 5.09
N ALA A 22 -14.27 -12.02 4.29
CA ALA A 22 -13.98 -11.83 2.88
C ALA A 22 -15.19 -11.11 2.29
N ALA A 23 -15.01 -9.84 1.97
CA ALA A 23 -16.06 -9.04 1.39
C ALA A 23 -16.33 -9.61 0.00
N THR A 24 -17.30 -10.49 -0.13
CA THR A 24 -17.92 -10.79 -1.42
C THR A 24 -18.37 -9.46 -1.99
N ARG A 25 -17.62 -8.94 -2.97
CA ARG A 25 -17.97 -7.72 -3.69
C ARG A 25 -19.23 -7.99 -4.48
N ALA A 26 -20.38 -7.72 -3.89
CA ALA A 26 -21.59 -7.54 -4.66
C ALA A 26 -21.36 -6.31 -5.55
N HIS A 27 -21.21 -6.52 -6.86
CA HIS A 27 -21.19 -5.43 -7.82
C HIS A 27 -22.56 -4.74 -7.81
N PRO A 28 -22.68 -3.49 -7.32
CA PRO A 28 -23.87 -2.73 -7.64
C PRO A 28 -23.84 -2.51 -9.16
N ALA A 29 -24.79 -3.13 -9.88
CA ALA A 29 -25.04 -2.84 -11.29
C ALA A 29 -24.95 -1.33 -11.52
N LEU A 30 -24.20 -0.90 -12.55
CA LEU A 30 -23.91 0.49 -12.96
C LEU A 30 -24.89 1.51 -12.37
N ARG A 31 -24.73 1.84 -11.09
CA ARG A 31 -25.58 2.84 -10.44
C ARG A 31 -24.92 4.14 -10.85
N ALA A 32 -25.60 4.91 -11.70
CA ALA A 32 -25.11 6.20 -12.15
C ALA A 32 -24.97 7.14 -10.94
N MET A 33 -23.87 7.01 -10.20
CA MET A 33 -23.36 8.08 -9.38
C MET A 33 -22.99 9.22 -10.34
N PRO A 34 -23.19 10.48 -9.94
CA PRO A 34 -22.87 11.63 -10.79
C PRO A 34 -21.38 11.72 -11.14
N PHE A 35 -20.53 10.95 -10.45
CA PHE A 35 -19.09 10.82 -10.70
C PHE A 35 -18.66 9.35 -10.54
N ASP A 36 -17.69 8.91 -11.34
CA ASP A 36 -17.07 7.58 -11.24
C ASP A 36 -16.02 7.59 -10.10
N PRO A 37 -16.15 6.77 -9.06
CA PRO A 37 -15.26 6.81 -7.90
C PRO A 37 -13.79 6.52 -8.23
N ILE A 38 -13.51 5.84 -9.35
CA ILE A 38 -12.13 5.53 -9.75
C ILE A 38 -11.29 6.78 -10.00
N PHE A 39 -11.90 7.90 -10.41
CA PHE A 39 -11.16 9.15 -10.60
C PHE A 39 -10.55 9.66 -9.30
N ALA A 40 -11.27 9.53 -8.19
CA ALA A 40 -10.76 9.92 -6.87
C ALA A 40 -9.60 9.01 -6.43
N ALA A 41 -9.69 7.70 -6.72
CA ALA A 41 -8.62 6.74 -6.44
C ALA A 41 -7.35 7.04 -7.25
N ILE A 42 -7.50 7.33 -8.55
CA ILE A 42 -6.39 7.75 -9.42
C ILE A 42 -5.71 9.01 -8.89
N GLU A 43 -6.49 10.03 -8.51
CA GLU A 43 -5.93 11.27 -7.96
C GLU A 43 -5.21 11.03 -6.63
N ALA A 44 -5.78 10.18 -5.76
CA ALA A 44 -5.16 9.82 -4.48
C ALA A 44 -3.81 9.12 -4.68
N HIS A 45 -3.76 8.13 -5.57
CA HIS A 45 -2.51 7.45 -5.94
C HIS A 45 -1.48 8.42 -6.52
N GLN A 46 -1.88 9.26 -7.49
CA GLN A 46 -0.98 10.27 -8.06
C GLN A 46 -0.39 11.20 -7.00
N ARG A 47 -1.22 11.65 -6.06
CA ARG A 47 -0.78 12.50 -4.94
C ARG A 47 0.16 11.74 -3.99
N ALA A 48 -0.09 10.47 -3.71
CA ALA A 48 0.79 9.65 -2.89
C ALA A 48 2.18 9.51 -3.54
N CYS A 49 2.25 9.16 -4.84
CA CYS A 49 3.52 9.06 -5.57
C CYS A 49 4.29 10.39 -5.55
N VAL A 50 3.64 11.52 -5.84
CA VAL A 50 4.29 12.84 -5.83
C VAL A 50 4.83 13.20 -4.44
N ASN A 51 4.11 12.85 -3.38
CA ASN A 51 4.55 13.11 -2.02
C ASN A 51 5.77 12.25 -1.66
N LEU A 52 5.75 10.96 -2.01
CA LEU A 52 6.87 10.06 -1.79
C LEU A 52 8.10 10.48 -2.59
N GLU A 53 7.96 10.79 -3.89
CA GLU A 53 9.06 11.26 -4.75
C GLU A 53 9.71 12.54 -4.20
N ARG A 54 8.90 13.51 -3.78
CA ARG A 54 9.40 14.75 -3.16
C ARG A 54 10.18 14.46 -1.88
N HIS A 55 9.68 13.53 -1.06
CA HIS A 55 10.32 13.16 0.19
C HIS A 55 11.64 12.41 -0.04
N LEU A 56 11.69 11.49 -1.01
CA LEU A 56 12.93 10.80 -1.39
C LEU A 56 13.97 11.77 -1.93
N SER A 57 13.56 12.81 -2.66
CA SER A 57 14.47 13.89 -3.08
C SER A 57 15.07 14.63 -1.88
N TYR A 58 14.23 15.00 -0.90
CA TYR A 58 14.71 15.61 0.35
C TYR A 58 15.64 14.69 1.14
N GLN A 59 15.34 13.38 1.18
CA GLN A 59 16.23 12.41 1.80
C GLN A 59 17.60 12.35 1.08
N GLY A 60 17.64 12.45 -0.25
CA GLY A 60 18.88 12.57 -1.02
C GLY A 60 19.71 13.82 -0.68
N ASP A 61 19.05 14.95 -0.42
CA ASP A 61 19.73 16.16 0.08
C ASP A 61 20.37 15.89 1.46
N LEU A 62 19.63 15.24 2.37
CA LEU A 62 20.16 14.86 3.68
C LEU A 62 21.34 13.88 3.59
N GLU A 63 21.33 12.94 2.64
CA GLU A 63 22.46 12.03 2.43
C GLU A 63 23.74 12.75 2.03
N SER A 64 23.62 13.90 1.36
CA SER A 64 24.73 14.74 0.94
C SER A 64 25.25 15.64 2.08
N GLU A 65 24.39 16.00 3.02
CA GLU A 65 24.72 16.86 4.16
C GLU A 65 25.23 16.09 5.39
N ILE A 66 24.65 14.92 5.67
CA ILE A 66 24.83 14.19 6.93
C ILE A 66 25.93 13.13 6.75
N PRO A 67 26.97 13.12 7.62
CA PRO A 67 27.99 12.07 7.60
C PRO A 67 27.38 10.67 7.68
N ARG A 68 27.95 9.71 6.94
CA ARG A 68 27.38 8.37 6.79
C ARG A 68 27.12 7.68 8.15
N GLU A 69 28.04 7.84 9.09
CA GLU A 69 27.95 7.32 10.46
C GLU A 69 26.82 7.92 11.32
N LYS A 70 26.17 8.99 10.84
CA LYS A 70 25.01 9.64 11.46
C LYS A 70 23.69 9.35 10.73
N ARG A 71 23.70 8.45 9.76
CA ARG A 71 22.53 8.02 8.96
C ARG A 71 22.44 6.50 8.85
N GLN A 72 22.40 5.83 10.00
CA GLN A 72 22.36 4.36 10.12
C GLN A 72 20.94 3.80 10.29
N SER A 73 19.97 4.66 10.62
CA SER A 73 18.54 4.37 10.60
C SER A 73 18.11 4.11 9.16
N SER A 74 17.18 3.19 8.98
CA SER A 74 16.70 2.82 7.65
C SER A 74 15.29 2.24 7.72
N TYR A 75 14.51 2.53 6.70
CA TYR A 75 13.28 1.87 6.36
C TYR A 75 13.47 1.03 5.10
N ASN A 76 12.96 -0.20 5.12
CA ASN A 76 12.68 -0.95 3.91
C ASN A 76 11.37 -1.72 4.07
N VAL A 77 10.74 -2.10 2.96
CA VAL A 77 9.39 -2.70 2.96
C VAL A 77 9.38 -4.08 3.64
N TRP A 78 10.51 -4.80 3.67
CA TRP A 78 10.60 -6.17 4.19
C TRP A 78 10.85 -6.22 5.70
N ASP A 79 11.82 -5.44 6.18
CA ASP A 79 12.25 -5.43 7.58
C ASP A 79 11.59 -4.30 8.41
N GLY A 80 10.89 -3.38 7.73
CA GLY A 80 10.29 -2.21 8.34
C GLY A 80 11.31 -1.16 8.75
N LEU A 81 10.94 -0.35 9.74
CA LEU A 81 11.74 0.80 10.20
C LEU A 81 12.68 0.42 11.35
N THR A 82 13.98 0.62 11.13
CA THR A 82 15.02 0.56 12.16
C THR A 82 15.53 1.96 12.49
N ILE A 83 15.53 2.32 13.78
CA ILE A 83 16.00 3.63 14.25
C ILE A 83 17.22 3.48 15.14
N VAL A 84 18.29 4.20 14.79
CA VAL A 84 19.54 4.28 15.56
C VAL A 84 19.55 5.59 16.34
N ALA A 85 19.46 5.51 17.67
CA ALA A 85 19.30 6.68 18.54
C ALA A 85 20.43 7.73 18.45
N SER A 86 21.61 7.36 17.95
CA SER A 86 22.77 8.26 17.81
C SER A 86 22.86 9.01 16.48
N ASP A 87 21.92 8.75 15.57
CA ASP A 87 21.84 9.41 14.27
C ASP A 87 21.43 10.88 14.36
N ASP A 88 21.64 11.59 13.25
CA ASP A 88 21.09 12.93 13.09
C ASP A 88 19.55 12.87 13.19
N PRO A 89 18.91 13.71 14.04
CA PRO A 89 17.47 13.70 14.21
C PRO A 89 16.69 14.00 12.93
N ARG A 90 17.28 14.75 11.98
CA ARG A 90 16.67 15.00 10.66
C ARG A 90 16.61 13.72 9.83
N TRP A 91 17.65 12.89 9.91
CA TRP A 91 17.68 11.59 9.24
C TRP A 91 16.64 10.64 9.83
N MET A 92 16.60 10.51 11.17
CA MET A 92 15.60 9.65 11.84
C MET A 92 14.17 10.08 11.51
N ALA A 93 13.91 11.40 11.43
CA ALA A 93 12.60 11.92 11.03
C ALA A 93 12.29 11.62 9.55
N ALA A 94 13.29 11.71 8.67
CA ALA A 94 13.13 11.38 7.27
C ALA A 94 12.77 9.90 7.07
N GLU A 95 13.45 8.97 7.74
CA GLU A 95 13.17 7.53 7.65
C GLU A 95 11.76 7.17 8.14
N ARG A 96 11.30 7.77 9.25
CA ARG A 96 9.91 7.63 9.70
C ARG A 96 8.92 8.12 8.65
N ARG A 97 9.23 9.25 8.01
CA ARG A 97 8.37 9.82 6.98
C ARG A 97 8.36 8.98 5.70
N THR A 98 9.47 8.32 5.37
CA THR A 98 9.55 7.36 4.26
C THR A 98 8.60 6.19 4.51
N GLN A 99 8.61 5.62 5.72
CA GLN A 99 7.66 4.56 6.09
C GLN A 99 6.20 5.01 5.93
N GLU A 100 5.85 6.19 6.44
CA GLU A 100 4.49 6.73 6.35
C GLU A 100 4.03 6.94 4.89
N LEU A 101 4.90 7.52 4.05
CA LEU A 101 4.57 7.83 2.67
C LEU A 101 4.55 6.60 1.78
N SER A 102 5.44 5.63 2.02
CA SER A 102 5.41 4.33 1.36
C SER A 102 4.10 3.59 1.67
N GLY A 103 3.71 3.51 2.95
CA GLY A 103 2.44 2.89 3.32
C GLY A 103 1.23 3.61 2.72
N ALA A 104 1.24 4.94 2.65
CA ALA A 104 0.16 5.69 2.01
C ALA A 104 0.08 5.48 0.49
N GLU A 105 1.21 5.20 -0.17
CA GLU A 105 1.23 4.81 -1.58
C GLU A 105 0.72 3.38 -1.79
N ASP A 106 1.13 2.44 -0.94
CA ASP A 106 0.65 1.05 -0.98
C ASP A 106 -0.87 0.99 -0.79
N ASP A 107 -1.41 1.72 0.19
CA ASP A 107 -2.84 1.85 0.44
C ASP A 107 -3.57 2.43 -0.79
N ALA A 108 -3.04 3.49 -1.39
CA ALA A 108 -3.64 4.11 -2.57
C ALA A 108 -3.56 3.20 -3.81
N THR A 109 -2.53 2.36 -3.91
CA THR A 109 -2.37 1.36 -4.96
C THR A 109 -3.39 0.24 -4.80
N LEU A 110 -3.58 -0.23 -3.57
CA LEU A 110 -4.62 -1.20 -3.24
C LEU A 110 -6.01 -0.65 -3.62
N ASP A 111 -6.30 0.61 -3.31
CA ASP A 111 -7.57 1.24 -3.68
C ASP A 111 -7.86 1.21 -5.19
N LEU A 112 -6.84 1.29 -6.06
CA LEU A 112 -7.02 1.18 -7.52
C LEU A 112 -7.61 -0.16 -7.96
N VAL A 113 -7.35 -1.24 -7.22
CA VAL A 113 -7.91 -2.59 -7.48
C VAL A 113 -9.07 -2.94 -6.55
N GLN A 114 -9.38 -2.12 -5.55
CA GLN A 114 -10.56 -2.34 -4.70
C GLN A 114 -11.78 -1.53 -5.16
N ILE A 115 -11.57 -0.36 -5.74
CA ILE A 115 -12.63 0.53 -6.21
C ILE A 115 -12.96 0.18 -7.66
N ALA A 116 -14.15 -0.38 -7.88
CA ALA A 116 -14.61 -0.72 -9.22
C ALA A 116 -14.98 0.56 -10.01
N PRO A 117 -14.47 0.74 -11.24
CA PRO A 117 -14.99 1.75 -12.15
C PRO A 117 -16.48 1.51 -12.42
N THR A 118 -17.26 2.58 -12.47
CA THR A 118 -18.70 2.51 -12.75
C THR A 118 -19.07 3.07 -14.12
N THR A 119 -18.09 3.37 -14.98
CA THR A 119 -18.29 3.89 -16.33
C THR A 119 -17.17 3.41 -17.25
N LEU A 120 -17.43 3.36 -18.56
CA LEU A 120 -16.37 3.11 -19.56
C LEU A 120 -15.27 4.19 -19.54
N ALA A 121 -15.63 5.43 -19.24
CA ALA A 121 -14.66 6.52 -19.09
C ALA A 121 -13.73 6.29 -17.90
N GLY A 122 -14.26 5.79 -16.77
CA GLY A 122 -13.47 5.41 -15.61
C GLY A 122 -12.54 4.22 -15.87
N VAL A 123 -13.02 3.18 -16.57
CA VAL A 123 -12.16 2.06 -17.02
C VAL A 123 -11.03 2.57 -17.89
N ALA A 124 -11.33 3.40 -18.91
CA ALA A 124 -10.33 3.95 -19.80
C ALA A 124 -9.30 4.83 -19.04
N ALA A 125 -9.75 5.61 -18.06
CA ALA A 125 -8.88 6.43 -17.23
C ALA A 125 -7.95 5.58 -16.36
N LEU A 126 -8.47 4.53 -15.73
CA LEU A 126 -7.69 3.59 -14.92
C LEU A 126 -6.61 2.89 -15.77
N MET A 127 -7.00 2.31 -16.91
CA MET A 127 -6.06 1.63 -17.80
C MET A 127 -4.98 2.57 -18.34
N LYS A 128 -5.34 3.81 -18.66
CA LYS A 128 -4.37 4.82 -19.07
C LYS A 128 -3.40 5.16 -17.94
N HIS A 129 -3.90 5.36 -16.72
CA HIS A 129 -3.08 5.66 -15.55
C HIS A 129 -2.08 4.53 -15.27
N VAL A 130 -2.55 3.28 -15.26
CA VAL A 130 -1.69 2.09 -15.06
C VAL A 130 -0.60 2.02 -16.14
N ALA A 131 -0.96 2.15 -17.42
CA ALA A 131 0.01 2.13 -18.52
C ALA A 131 1.03 3.29 -18.45
N ASP A 132 0.63 4.45 -17.92
CA ASP A 132 1.54 5.59 -17.77
C ASP A 132 2.49 5.40 -16.56
N CYS A 133 2.10 4.64 -15.53
CA CYS A 133 2.97 4.19 -14.43
C CYS A 133 3.98 3.13 -14.91
N GLU A 134 3.54 2.11 -15.65
CA GLU A 134 4.42 1.07 -16.19
C GLU A 134 5.53 1.63 -17.08
N LYS A 135 5.21 2.63 -17.92
CA LYS A 135 6.22 3.33 -18.75
C LYS A 135 7.30 4.03 -17.94
N LYS A 136 6.99 4.44 -16.71
CA LYS A 136 7.95 5.06 -15.79
C LYS A 136 8.79 4.03 -15.04
N GLY A 137 8.51 2.73 -15.22
CA GLY A 137 9.18 1.64 -14.52
C GLY A 137 8.63 1.40 -13.11
N THR A 138 7.40 1.85 -12.81
CA THR A 138 6.74 1.52 -11.55
C THR A 138 6.49 0.00 -11.48
N GLU A 139 6.97 -0.63 -10.40
CA GLU A 139 6.62 -2.00 -10.06
C GLU A 139 5.34 -1.99 -9.24
N TRP A 140 4.40 -2.89 -9.57
CA TRP A 140 3.16 -3.03 -8.82
C TRP A 140 3.29 -4.09 -7.72
N PRO A 141 2.61 -3.91 -6.58
CA PRO A 141 2.66 -4.86 -5.48
C PRO A 141 2.01 -6.21 -5.83
N THR A 142 2.45 -7.23 -5.13
CA THR A 142 1.79 -8.54 -5.04
C THR A 142 0.96 -8.62 -3.77
N TYR A 143 -0.21 -9.24 -3.86
CA TYR A 143 -1.15 -9.37 -2.76
C TYR A 143 -1.36 -10.84 -2.42
N ASP A 144 -1.50 -11.17 -1.15
CA ASP A 144 -1.97 -12.49 -0.72
C ASP A 144 -3.51 -12.47 -0.68
N GLU A 145 -4.16 -13.24 -1.54
CA GLU A 145 -5.60 -13.50 -1.48
C GLU A 145 -5.81 -15.02 -1.30
N ASP A 146 -6.31 -15.43 -0.15
CA ASP A 146 -6.57 -16.83 0.21
C ASP A 146 -5.35 -17.77 0.11
N GLY A 147 -4.15 -17.26 0.42
CA GLY A 147 -2.90 -18.03 0.36
C GLY A 147 -2.36 -18.20 -1.07
N CYS A 148 -2.85 -17.40 -2.02
CA CYS A 148 -2.35 -17.30 -3.37
C CYS A 148 -1.82 -15.89 -3.64
N ASP A 149 -0.59 -15.81 -4.15
CA ASP A 149 0.00 -14.57 -4.61
C ASP A 149 -0.73 -14.08 -5.87
N MET A 150 -1.51 -13.01 -5.70
CA MET A 150 -2.23 -12.31 -6.75
C MET A 150 -1.46 -11.04 -7.10
N THR A 151 -1.03 -10.92 -8.35
CA THR A 151 -0.45 -9.66 -8.84
C THR A 151 -1.53 -8.61 -8.97
N PHE A 152 -1.15 -7.33 -8.88
CA PHE A 152 -2.02 -6.21 -9.21
C PHE A 152 -2.75 -6.41 -10.54
N ASP A 153 -2.03 -6.88 -11.58
CA ASP A 153 -2.61 -7.13 -12.90
C ASP A 153 -3.72 -8.19 -12.86
N ASN A 154 -3.54 -9.28 -12.08
CA ASN A 154 -4.56 -10.31 -11.95
C ASN A 154 -5.85 -9.75 -11.36
N LEU A 155 -5.73 -8.92 -10.31
CA LEU A 155 -6.87 -8.27 -9.66
C LEU A 155 -7.54 -7.25 -10.60
N LEU A 156 -6.75 -6.43 -11.28
CA LEU A 156 -7.23 -5.45 -12.24
C LEU A 156 -8.02 -6.11 -13.37
N HIS A 157 -7.45 -7.15 -13.99
CA HIS A 157 -8.11 -7.89 -15.07
C HIS A 157 -9.40 -8.56 -14.60
N ARG A 158 -9.40 -9.19 -13.41
CA ARG A 158 -10.60 -9.79 -12.81
C ARG A 158 -11.71 -8.76 -12.66
N ASN A 159 -11.42 -7.62 -12.04
CA ASN A 159 -12.42 -6.57 -11.80
C ASN A 159 -12.98 -5.98 -13.09
N ILE A 160 -12.13 -5.79 -14.11
CA ILE A 160 -12.57 -5.29 -15.42
C ILE A 160 -13.45 -6.33 -16.13
N ALA A 161 -13.11 -7.61 -16.07
CA ALA A 161 -13.90 -8.69 -16.65
C ALA A 161 -15.28 -8.81 -15.97
N ASP A 162 -15.34 -8.69 -14.64
CA ASP A 162 -16.58 -8.71 -13.88
C ASP A 162 -17.48 -7.52 -14.25
N LEU A 163 -16.89 -6.32 -14.39
CA LEU A 163 -17.61 -5.15 -14.87
C LEU A 163 -18.20 -5.39 -16.26
N PHE A 164 -17.43 -5.85 -17.23
CA PHE A 164 -17.95 -6.10 -18.58
C PHE A 164 -19.05 -7.16 -18.60
N SER A 165 -18.92 -8.20 -17.79
CA SER A 165 -19.94 -9.25 -17.66
C SER A 165 -21.26 -8.68 -17.12
N SER A 166 -21.21 -7.69 -16.22
CA SER A 166 -22.39 -7.01 -15.68
C SER A 166 -23.10 -6.06 -16.65
N VAL A 167 -22.44 -5.66 -17.75
CA VAL A 167 -23.00 -4.77 -18.78
C VAL A 167 -23.66 -5.54 -19.93
N VAL A 168 -23.19 -6.76 -20.17
CA VAL A 168 -23.65 -7.61 -21.29
C VAL A 168 -24.74 -8.60 -20.88
N GLY A 169 -24.93 -8.86 -19.58
CA GLY A 169 -25.99 -9.71 -19.02
C GLY A 169 -27.25 -8.94 -18.62
#